data_AF-A0A5Q0NUV9-F1
#
_entry.id   AF-A0A5Q0NUV9-F1
#
_cell.length_a   1.000
_cell.length_b   1.000
_cell.length_c   1.000
_cell.angle_alpha   90.00
_cell.angle_beta   90.00
_cell.angle_gamma   90.00
#
_symmetry.space_group_name_H-M   'P 1'
#
loop_
_entity.id
_entity.type
_entity.pdbx_description
1 polymer ?
#
loop_
_entity_poly.entity_id
_entity_poly.type
_entity_poly.pdbx_seq_one_letter_code
_entity_poly.pdbx_strand_id
1 'polypeptide(L)'
;MSTTRLRTAGLASYVAAAFAAAVFLLSYAYGFFRQNLVWDVEEECEIYAGVPFDLDHYASHSDAPWWTFTNPCNAGYDLVPSWVTPTAWASFTLCVILTVTAIGLTFVASMRAAAATS
;
A
#
# COMPACT_ATOMS: atom_id res chain seq x y z
N MET A 1 -10.89 30.98 -9.38
CA MET A 1 -11.16 29.59 -9.85
C MET A 1 -12.64 29.30 -9.68
N SER A 2 -13.35 28.92 -10.75
CA SER A 2 -14.80 28.67 -10.72
C SER A 2 -15.17 27.45 -9.86
N THR A 3 -16.33 27.45 -9.20
CA THR A 3 -16.88 26.33 -8.41
C THR A 3 -16.92 25.02 -9.19
N THR A 4 -17.19 25.07 -10.49
CA THR A 4 -17.17 23.92 -11.41
C THR A 4 -15.77 23.31 -11.54
N ARG A 5 -14.71 24.14 -11.54
CA ARG A 5 -13.31 23.66 -11.59
C ARG A 5 -12.87 23.02 -10.29
N LEU A 6 -13.34 23.52 -9.15
CA LEU A 6 -13.04 22.92 -7.84
C LEU A 6 -13.68 21.54 -7.68
N ARG A 7 -14.94 21.38 -8.12
CA ARG A 7 -15.64 20.08 -8.07
C ARG A 7 -15.01 19.04 -8.99
N THR A 8 -14.64 19.43 -10.21
CA THR A 8 -13.95 18.52 -11.16
C THR A 8 -12.56 18.13 -10.67
N ALA A 9 -11.78 19.06 -10.08
CA ALA A 9 -10.50 18.75 -9.45
C ALA A 9 -10.65 17.83 -8.23
N GLY A 10 -11.67 18.03 -7.40
CA GLY A 10 -11.99 17.13 -6.28
C GLY A 10 -12.34 15.72 -6.75
N LEU A 11 -13.15 15.59 -7.80
CA LEU A 11 -13.52 14.29 -8.37
C LEU A 11 -12.31 13.57 -9.00
N ALA A 12 -11.45 14.29 -9.72
CA ALA A 12 -10.19 13.74 -10.23
C ALA A 12 -9.27 13.25 -9.09
N SER A 13 -9.22 13.99 -7.98
CA SER A 13 -8.44 13.59 -6.80
C SER A 13 -8.98 12.32 -6.14
N TYR A 14 -10.32 12.14 -6.08
CA TYR A 14 -10.91 10.88 -5.62
C TYR A 14 -10.60 9.69 -6.53
N VAL A 15 -10.63 9.89 -7.85
CA VAL A 15 -10.27 8.82 -8.81
C VAL A 15 -8.80 8.41 -8.62
N ALA A 16 -7.91 9.39 -8.48
CA ALA A 16 -6.50 9.13 -8.21
C ALA A 16 -6.28 8.44 -6.85
N ALA A 17 -7.03 8.83 -5.81
CA ALA A 17 -6.98 8.18 -4.51
C ALA A 17 -7.47 6.72 -4.58
N ALA A 18 -8.54 6.45 -5.33
CA ALA A 18 -9.05 5.09 -5.53
C ALA A 18 -8.02 4.20 -6.25
N PHE A 19 -7.32 4.74 -7.24
CA PHE A 19 -6.24 4.02 -7.91
C PHE A 19 -5.08 3.72 -6.94
N ALA A 20 -4.65 4.70 -6.16
CA ALA A 20 -3.62 4.49 -5.14
C ALA A 20 -4.04 3.45 -4.09
N ALA A 21 -5.30 3.47 -3.64
CA ALA A 21 -5.85 2.47 -2.74
C ALA A 21 -5.84 1.06 -3.37
N ALA A 22 -6.19 0.93 -4.64
CA ALA A 22 -6.14 -0.35 -5.34
C ALA A 22 -4.71 -0.91 -5.41
N VAL A 23 -3.73 -0.07 -5.74
CA VAL A 23 -2.30 -0.47 -5.76
C VAL A 23 -1.83 -0.90 -4.38
N PHE A 24 -2.22 -0.18 -3.33
CA PHE A 24 -1.93 -0.55 -1.95
C PHE A 24 -2.51 -1.93 -1.61
N LEU A 25 -3.80 -2.13 -1.87
CA LEU A 25 -4.48 -3.39 -1.58
C LEU A 25 -3.88 -4.56 -2.35
N LEU A 26 -3.51 -4.37 -3.61
CA LEU A 26 -2.84 -5.39 -4.41
C LEU A 26 -1.46 -5.74 -3.85
N SER A 27 -0.67 -4.74 -3.46
CA SER A 27 0.66 -4.95 -2.86
C SER A 27 0.56 -5.64 -1.50
N TYR A 28 -0.42 -5.24 -0.68
CA TYR A 28 -0.70 -5.85 0.61
C TYR A 28 -1.18 -7.29 0.46
N ALA A 29 -2.12 -7.55 -0.46
CA ALA A 29 -2.60 -8.89 -0.76
C ALA A 29 -1.43 -9.78 -1.22
N TYR A 30 -0.59 -9.28 -2.12
CA TYR A 30 0.59 -10.02 -2.58
C TYR A 30 1.50 -10.43 -1.42
N GLY A 31 1.86 -9.50 -0.52
CA GLY A 31 2.66 -9.81 0.67
C GLY A 31 1.97 -10.83 1.59
N PHE A 32 0.68 -10.63 1.86
CA PHE A 32 -0.11 -11.51 2.71
C PHE A 32 -0.21 -12.95 2.19
N PHE A 33 -0.47 -13.13 0.89
CA PHE A 33 -0.57 -14.46 0.27
C PHE A 33 0.80 -15.18 0.29
N ARG A 34 1.89 -14.47 0.03
CA ARG A 34 3.26 -15.02 0.06
C ARG A 34 3.75 -15.42 1.46
N GLN A 35 3.04 -15.03 2.51
CA GLN A 35 3.34 -15.44 3.88
C GLN A 35 2.40 -16.51 4.42
N ASN A 36 1.09 -16.32 4.29
CA ASN A 36 0.12 -17.07 5.10
C ASN A 36 -0.53 -18.24 4.37
N LEU A 37 -0.42 -18.31 3.04
CA LEU A 37 -1.29 -19.16 2.23
C LEU A 37 -0.56 -20.02 1.19
N VAL A 38 0.73 -19.77 0.94
CA VAL A 38 1.37 -20.24 -0.31
C VAL A 38 2.46 -21.31 -0.16
N TRP A 39 2.92 -21.73 1.02
CA TRP A 39 3.60 -23.03 1.29
C TRP A 39 4.38 -22.94 2.62
N ASP A 40 5.03 -24.03 3.06
CA ASP A 40 6.06 -23.95 4.10
C ASP A 40 7.22 -23.07 3.61
N VAL A 41 7.61 -22.06 4.39
CA VAL A 41 8.62 -21.07 3.98
C VAL A 41 9.95 -21.77 3.67
N GLU A 42 10.27 -22.80 4.43
CA GLU A 42 11.45 -23.65 4.21
C GLU A 42 11.42 -24.27 2.81
N GLU A 43 10.28 -24.87 2.41
CA GLU A 43 10.12 -25.52 1.11
C GLU A 43 10.24 -24.50 -0.04
N GLU A 44 9.67 -23.31 0.10
CA GLU A 44 9.75 -22.26 -0.91
C GLU A 44 11.17 -21.71 -1.06
N CYS A 45 11.91 -21.57 0.06
CA CYS A 45 13.30 -21.16 0.06
C CYS A 45 14.21 -22.18 -0.62
N GLU A 46 14.08 -23.46 -0.24
CA GLU A 46 14.98 -24.51 -0.72
C GLU A 46 14.63 -25.01 -2.12
N ILE A 47 13.34 -25.20 -2.43
CA ILE A 47 12.89 -25.79 -3.70
C ILE A 47 12.70 -24.72 -4.78
N TYR A 48 12.02 -23.61 -4.47
CA TYR A 48 11.69 -22.60 -5.49
C TYR A 48 12.81 -21.57 -5.67
N ALA A 49 13.35 -21.04 -4.58
CA ALA A 49 14.42 -20.04 -4.63
C ALA A 49 15.83 -20.66 -4.69
N GLY A 50 16.00 -21.93 -4.33
CA GLY A 50 17.29 -22.62 -4.34
C GLY A 50 18.30 -22.05 -3.34
N VAL A 51 17.80 -21.39 -2.28
CA VAL A 51 18.62 -20.79 -1.22
C VAL A 51 18.43 -21.55 0.09
N PRO A 52 19.48 -21.71 0.91
CA PRO A 52 19.34 -22.37 2.20
C PRO A 52 18.43 -21.55 3.12
N PHE A 53 17.51 -22.25 3.78
CA PHE A 53 16.64 -21.68 4.79
C PHE A 53 17.39 -21.57 6.13
N ASP A 54 17.42 -20.37 6.69
CA ASP A 54 18.02 -20.06 7.99
C ASP A 54 16.91 -19.88 9.02
N LEU A 55 16.64 -20.96 9.76
CA LEU A 55 15.59 -21.00 10.77
C LEU A 55 15.84 -20.00 11.90
N ASP A 56 17.10 -19.80 12.32
CA ASP A 56 17.45 -18.88 13.40
C ASP A 56 17.21 -17.42 12.95
N HIS A 57 17.55 -17.11 11.69
CA HIS A 57 17.26 -15.80 11.10
C HIS A 57 15.75 -15.58 10.96
N TYR A 58 15.01 -16.57 10.47
CA TYR A 58 13.56 -16.47 10.34
C TYR A 58 12.87 -16.27 11.69
N ALA A 59 13.18 -17.08 12.71
CA ALA A 59 12.59 -17.01 14.04
C ALA A 59 12.91 -15.69 14.76
N SER A 60 14.08 -15.09 14.50
CA SER A 60 14.43 -13.78 15.07
C SER A 60 13.70 -12.59 14.40
N HIS A 61 13.07 -12.80 13.25
CA HIS A 61 12.39 -11.75 12.48
C HIS A 61 10.88 -11.98 12.30
N SER A 62 10.37 -13.17 12.66
CA SER A 62 8.94 -13.53 12.55
C SER A 62 8.03 -12.68 13.44
N ASP A 63 8.53 -12.20 14.57
CA ASP A 63 7.73 -11.48 15.58
C ASP A 63 7.64 -9.97 15.31
N ALA A 64 8.33 -9.48 14.29
CA ALA A 64 8.38 -8.06 14.01
C ALA A 64 7.06 -7.56 13.38
N PRO A 65 6.51 -6.39 13.77
CA PRO A 65 5.23 -5.91 13.26
C PRO A 65 5.20 -5.62 11.74
N TRP A 66 6.35 -5.54 11.09
CA TRP A 66 6.48 -5.41 9.63
C TRP A 66 6.57 -6.74 8.89
N TRP A 67 6.41 -7.88 9.60
CA TRP A 67 6.47 -9.21 9.02
C TRP A 67 5.55 -9.36 7.81
N THR A 68 4.41 -8.67 7.76
CA THR A 68 3.47 -8.70 6.60
C THR A 68 4.09 -8.36 5.24
N PHE A 69 5.27 -7.74 5.22
CA PHE A 69 5.99 -7.35 4.01
C PHE A 69 7.39 -7.96 3.88
N THR A 70 7.71 -8.99 4.66
CA THR A 70 9.00 -9.71 4.58
C THR A 70 8.79 -11.17 4.88
N ASN A 71 9.40 -12.05 4.09
CA ASN A 71 9.44 -13.47 4.35
C ASN A 71 10.87 -13.98 4.08
N PRO A 72 11.79 -13.73 5.03
CA PRO A 72 13.21 -13.93 4.80
C PRO A 72 13.56 -15.42 4.82
N CYS A 73 14.29 -15.87 3.79
CA CYS A 73 14.93 -17.18 3.79
C CYS A 73 16.22 -17.14 4.61
N ASN A 74 16.99 -16.06 4.48
CA ASN A 74 18.23 -15.78 5.20
C ASN A 74 18.52 -14.27 5.10
N ALA A 75 19.62 -13.82 5.71
CA ALA A 75 19.99 -12.41 5.74
C ALA A 75 20.19 -11.75 4.36
N GLY A 76 20.40 -12.55 3.30
CA GLY A 76 20.63 -12.07 1.94
C GLY A 76 19.46 -12.24 0.98
N TYR A 77 18.38 -12.94 1.38
CA TYR A 77 17.30 -13.29 0.47
C TYR A 77 15.93 -13.31 1.14
N ASP A 78 14.99 -12.61 0.53
CA ASP A 78 13.59 -12.50 0.95
C ASP A 78 12.68 -12.96 -0.20
N LEU A 79 11.70 -13.81 0.13
CA LEU A 79 10.70 -14.28 -0.83
C LEU A 79 9.75 -13.16 -1.27
N VAL A 80 9.61 -12.12 -0.44
CA VAL A 80 8.88 -10.90 -0.79
C VAL A 80 9.84 -9.98 -1.56
N PRO A 81 9.53 -9.63 -2.81
CA PRO A 81 10.37 -8.71 -3.57
C PRO A 81 10.50 -7.34 -2.88
N SER A 82 11.70 -6.77 -2.93
CA SER A 82 12.05 -5.51 -2.25
C SER A 82 11.20 -4.29 -2.67
N TRP A 83 10.46 -4.38 -3.78
CA TRP A 83 9.58 -3.32 -4.26
C TRP A 83 8.18 -3.33 -3.61
N VAL A 84 7.74 -4.45 -3.01
CA VAL A 84 6.36 -4.59 -2.48
C VAL A 84 6.14 -3.61 -1.32
N THR A 85 7.05 -3.60 -0.36
CA THR A 85 7.01 -2.73 0.83
C THR A 85 6.98 -1.24 0.48
N PRO A 86 7.95 -0.69 -0.30
CA PRO A 86 7.92 0.72 -0.66
C PRO A 86 6.71 1.07 -1.54
N THR A 87 6.25 0.17 -2.42
CA THR A 87 5.04 0.41 -3.24
C THR A 87 3.79 0.48 -2.37
N ALA A 88 3.63 -0.41 -1.41
CA ALA A 88 2.52 -0.40 -0.46
C ALA A 88 2.50 0.91 0.35
N TRP A 89 3.62 1.28 0.98
CA TRP A 89 3.67 2.51 1.78
C TRP A 89 3.49 3.77 0.94
N ALA A 90 4.15 3.88 -0.22
CA ALA A 90 3.99 5.04 -1.10
C ALA A 90 2.55 5.20 -1.58
N SER A 91 1.90 4.11 -2.00
CA SER A 91 0.51 4.14 -2.45
C SER A 91 -0.47 4.44 -1.32
N PHE A 92 -0.25 3.92 -0.11
CA PHE A 92 -1.01 4.29 1.09
C PHE A 92 -0.90 5.79 1.39
N THR A 93 0.33 6.32 1.44
CA THR A 93 0.56 7.75 1.68
C THR A 93 -0.10 8.62 0.61
N LEU A 94 0.03 8.25 -0.67
CA LEU A 94 -0.63 8.95 -1.77
C LEU A 94 -2.15 8.92 -1.63
N CYS A 95 -2.73 7.77 -1.28
CA CYS A 95 -4.16 7.64 -1.06
C CYS A 95 -4.64 8.61 0.04
N VAL A 96 -3.94 8.68 1.17
CA VAL A 96 -4.28 9.59 2.28
C VAL A 96 -4.20 11.05 1.82
N ILE A 97 -3.10 11.47 1.18
CA ILE A 97 -2.91 12.86 0.71
C ILE A 97 -3.99 13.25 -0.29
N LEU A 98 -4.28 12.39 -1.27
CA LEU A 98 -5.27 12.65 -2.31
C LEU A 98 -6.68 12.71 -1.74
N THR A 99 -7.00 11.85 -0.77
CA THR A 99 -8.31 11.85 -0.09
C THR A 99 -8.51 13.13 0.71
N VAL A 100 -7.51 13.55 1.50
CA VAL A 100 -7.55 14.81 2.26
C VAL A 100 -7.70 16.01 1.32
N THR A 101 -6.96 16.00 0.21
CA THR A 101 -7.05 17.06 -0.81
C THR A 101 -8.44 17.11 -1.44
N ALA A 102 -9.02 15.96 -1.79
CA ALA A 102 -10.36 15.88 -2.36
C ALA A 102 -11.45 16.40 -1.40
N ILE A 103 -11.34 16.06 -0.11
CA ILE A 103 -12.23 16.57 0.95
C ILE A 103 -12.08 18.09 1.08
N GLY A 104 -10.85 18.60 1.11
CA GLY A 104 -10.60 20.04 1.19
C GLY A 104 -11.17 20.82 0.01
N LEU A 105 -10.99 20.31 -1.22
CA LEU A 105 -11.49 20.95 -2.43
C LEU A 105 -13.03 20.95 -2.50
N THR A 106 -13.67 19.86 -2.09
CA THR A 106 -15.14 19.78 -2.05
C THR A 106 -15.72 20.69 -0.96
N PHE A 107 -15.09 20.77 0.21
CA PHE A 107 -15.47 21.69 1.28
C PHE A 107 -15.35 23.17 0.86
N VAL A 108 -14.24 23.56 0.21
CA VAL A 108 -14.10 24.93 -0.31
C VAL A 108 -15.14 25.23 -1.39
N ALA A 109 -15.47 24.26 -2.24
CA ALA A 109 -16.50 24.42 -3.27
C ALA A 109 -17.90 24.59 -2.65
N SER A 110 -18.22 23.89 -1.55
CA SER A 110 -19.51 24.01 -0.87
C SER A 110 -19.65 25.35 -0.14
N MET A 111 -18.61 25.80 0.56
CA MET A 111 -18.62 27.12 1.22
C MET A 111 -18.81 28.26 0.22
N ARG A 112 -18.15 28.19 -0.95
CA ARG A 112 -18.32 29.21 -2.01
C ARG A 112 -19.71 29.20 -2.64
N ALA A 113 -20.36 28.03 -2.72
CA ALA A 113 -21.73 27.95 -3.20
C ALA A 113 -22.72 28.56 -2.19
N ALA A 114 -22.52 28.32 -0.89
CA ALA A 114 -23.37 28.90 0.16
C ALA A 114 -23.25 30.43 0.26
N ALA A 115 -22.04 30.98 0.12
CA ALA A 115 -21.82 32.42 0.12
C ALA A 115 -22.39 33.15 -1.12
N ALA A 116 -22.68 32.44 -2.21
CA ALA A 116 -23.29 33.02 -3.40
C ALA A 116 -24.83 33.10 -3.30
N THR A 117 -25.42 32.44 -2.31
CA THR A 117 -26.88 32.40 -2.07
C THR A 117 -27.35 33.32 -0.95
N SER A 118 -26.42 33.93 -0.20
CA SER A 118 -26.66 34.95 0.83
C SER A 118 -26.50 36.35 0.26
#